data_AF-A0A4D9CYA1-F1
#
_entry.id   AF-A0A4D9CYA1-F1
#
_cell.length_a   1.000
_cell.length_b   1.000
_cell.length_c   1.000
_cell.angle_alpha   90.00
_cell.angle_beta   90.00
_cell.angle_gamma   90.00
#
_symmetry.space_group_name_H-M   'P 1'
#
loop_
_entity.id
_entity.type
_entity.pdbx_description
1 polymer ?
#
loop_
_entity_poly.entity_id
_entity_poly.type
_entity_poly.pdbx_seq_one_letter_code
_entity_poly.pdbx_strand_id
1 'polypeptide(L)'
;MSLENLPSCDLVMLFVRQFHHFDSPTGTSTRNDMNGDRQVTNGEKRDILLQATNNVLHLPILFDLAWYVVWAFYIAMAPFYLLCHILFSVLDTLFAIYSFARQQVKSLILFMKGKNGEAREERAILITGCDSGFGFDLAMALAAESLSCLEEEKKEGRREEPKGRRWRVYAGCLSAKGREQIIQRAPEATAHGILVPLSLDVTQASEVAAAVHRVRAECRGELFALVNNAGIGVAGLVDWMPMEHFRKIMEVNYFGMIAVSKACLPLLKKTGKQGMRRGKTSHLPSLRPQIDAPPRIVLVTSFAGLVPGQLSMGAYCASKHAAEAFGHALRSELECWGIRVPILNPTFHSTALVTAAAGSVEKAYQGMEREKQEEYGETFKEEIVRIASSVTTCASWDPSNVLRALRHATTADSPRRQYLIGMDGRFLLSPVMMLPERLVHFLTWLGSRRYRLCPAARGAGGRKGHKEE
;
A
#
# COMPACT_ATOMS: atom_id res chain seq x y z
N MET A 1 -29.09 8.31 -25.04
CA MET A 1 -27.88 7.47 -25.16
C MET A 1 -26.98 8.19 -26.14
N SER A 2 -25.72 8.49 -25.89
CA SER A 2 -24.72 7.80 -25.10
C SER A 2 -23.61 8.80 -24.79
N LEU A 3 -23.36 9.01 -23.50
CA LEU A 3 -22.13 9.57 -22.98
C LEU A 3 -21.12 8.41 -22.92
N GLU A 4 -20.51 8.11 -24.05
CA GLU A 4 -19.35 7.22 -24.12
C GLU A 4 -18.20 8.00 -24.76
N ASN A 5 -17.05 7.94 -24.08
CA ASN A 5 -15.71 8.24 -24.58
C ASN A 5 -15.21 9.69 -24.46
N LEU A 6 -14.86 10.07 -23.23
CA LEU A 6 -13.84 11.06 -22.94
C LEU A 6 -12.81 10.46 -21.95
N PRO A 7 -11.68 9.89 -22.44
CA PRO A 7 -10.51 9.61 -21.62
C PRO A 7 -9.45 10.70 -21.84
N SER A 8 -9.10 11.42 -20.77
CA SER A 8 -7.74 11.81 -20.27
C SER A 8 -6.56 12.15 -21.21
N CYS A 9 -6.71 12.09 -22.54
CA CYS A 9 -5.75 12.58 -23.53
C CYS A 9 -5.89 14.08 -23.75
N ASP A 10 -7.01 14.70 -23.35
CA ASP A 10 -7.29 16.11 -23.68
C ASP A 10 -6.35 17.12 -23.02
N LEU A 11 -5.74 16.82 -21.88
CA LEU A 11 -4.77 17.75 -21.28
C LEU A 11 -3.43 17.75 -22.02
N VAL A 12 -3.03 16.59 -22.54
CA VAL A 12 -1.82 16.42 -23.38
C VAL A 12 -2.10 16.89 -24.81
N MET A 13 -3.31 16.66 -25.32
CA MET A 13 -3.79 17.14 -26.62
C MET A 13 -4.10 18.64 -26.62
N LEU A 14 -4.35 19.29 -25.48
CA LEU A 14 -4.44 20.75 -25.37
C LEU A 14 -3.08 21.42 -25.59
N PHE A 15 -2.00 20.78 -25.13
CA PHE A 15 -0.62 21.22 -25.39
C PHE A 15 -0.21 21.01 -26.85
N VAL A 16 -0.74 19.96 -27.51
CA VAL A 16 -0.53 19.68 -28.95
C VAL A 16 -1.45 20.53 -29.85
N ARG A 17 -2.67 20.86 -29.41
CA ARG A 17 -3.63 21.70 -30.17
C ARG A 17 -3.15 23.14 -30.35
N GLN A 18 -2.28 23.64 -29.48
CA GLN A 18 -1.71 24.99 -29.61
C GLN A 18 -0.79 25.13 -30.84
N PHE A 19 -0.33 24.02 -31.43
CA PHE A 19 0.40 23.98 -32.70
C PHE A 19 -0.48 23.73 -33.94
N HIS A 20 -1.78 23.46 -33.78
CA HIS A 20 -2.69 23.07 -34.87
C HIS A 20 -3.57 24.21 -35.42
N HIS A 21 -3.31 25.47 -35.07
CA HIS A 21 -4.11 26.62 -35.52
C HIS A 21 -3.64 27.29 -36.82
N PHE A 22 -3.23 26.50 -37.81
CA PHE A 22 -3.21 26.91 -39.21
C PHE A 22 -3.77 25.75 -40.02
N ASP A 23 -5.06 25.80 -40.32
CA ASP A 23 -5.60 25.57 -41.67
C ASP A 23 -7.12 25.36 -41.64
N SER A 24 -7.83 26.35 -42.17
CA SER A 24 -8.93 26.16 -43.12
C SER A 24 -9.13 27.50 -43.88
N PRO A 25 -9.75 27.56 -45.08
CA PRO A 25 -10.45 26.48 -45.76
C PRO A 25 -10.22 26.37 -47.29
N THR A 26 -10.65 25.22 -47.84
CA THR A 26 -11.35 25.04 -49.13
C THR A 26 -10.68 25.46 -50.45
N GLY A 27 -10.60 24.51 -51.39
CA GLY A 27 -10.48 24.85 -52.81
C GLY A 27 -10.06 23.67 -53.68
N THR A 28 -11.04 22.94 -54.21
CA THR A 28 -10.90 22.01 -55.33
C THR A 28 -10.29 22.67 -56.57
N SER A 29 -9.28 22.05 -57.18
CA SER A 29 -9.08 22.14 -58.65
C SER A 29 -8.20 21.00 -59.15
N THR A 30 -8.78 20.19 -60.03
CA THR A 30 -8.14 19.19 -60.89
C THR A 30 -7.13 19.83 -61.84
N ARG A 31 -5.93 19.25 -61.98
CA ARG A 31 -5.20 19.25 -63.26
C ARG A 31 -4.19 18.10 -63.32
N ASN A 32 -4.32 17.29 -64.37
CA ASN A 32 -3.37 16.27 -64.80
C ASN A 32 -2.02 16.93 -65.08
N ASP A 33 -0.93 16.32 -64.60
CA ASP A 33 0.35 16.39 -65.28
C ASP A 33 1.10 15.05 -65.14
N MET A 34 1.49 14.51 -66.30
CA MET A 34 2.36 13.37 -66.45
C MET A 34 3.80 13.79 -66.14
N ASN A 35 4.26 13.46 -64.94
CA ASN A 35 5.67 13.20 -64.65
C ASN A 35 5.72 12.29 -63.42
N GLY A 36 6.57 11.27 -63.44
CA GLY A 36 6.64 10.20 -62.45
C GLY A 36 7.21 10.62 -61.09
N ASP A 37 6.74 11.72 -60.52
CA ASP A 37 7.00 12.09 -59.13
C ASP A 37 5.81 11.67 -58.28
N ARG A 38 6.00 10.61 -57.51
CA ARG A 38 5.05 10.15 -56.49
C ARG A 38 4.87 11.30 -55.48
N GLN A 39 3.75 12.02 -55.54
CA GLN A 39 3.42 13.05 -54.54
C GLN A 39 3.27 12.37 -53.17
N VAL A 40 4.32 12.45 -52.35
CA VAL A 40 4.32 11.94 -50.98
C VAL A 40 3.23 12.69 -50.20
N THR A 41 2.25 11.95 -49.70
CA THR A 41 1.12 12.51 -48.97
C THR A 41 1.57 13.13 -47.65
N ASN A 42 0.81 14.08 -47.09
CA ASN A 42 1.16 14.68 -45.79
C ASN A 42 1.24 13.66 -44.65
N GLY A 43 0.52 12.54 -44.75
CA GLY A 43 0.64 11.39 -43.84
C GLY A 43 1.97 10.66 -43.96
N GLU A 44 2.41 10.36 -45.19
CA GLU A 44 3.72 9.72 -45.42
C GLU A 44 4.90 10.63 -45.05
N LYS A 45 4.79 11.95 -45.28
CA LYS A 45 5.79 12.92 -44.79
C LYS A 45 5.87 12.92 -43.27
N ARG A 46 4.74 12.82 -42.57
CA ARG A 46 4.67 12.74 -41.11
C ARG A 46 5.30 11.44 -40.60
N ASP A 47 5.02 10.31 -41.23
CA ASP A 47 5.59 9.02 -40.83
C ASP A 47 7.10 8.96 -41.08
N ILE A 48 7.57 9.49 -42.21
CA ILE A 48 9.01 9.63 -42.50
C ILE A 48 9.68 10.55 -41.46
N LEU A 49 9.03 11.66 -41.09
CA LEU A 49 9.54 12.58 -40.07
C LEU A 49 9.58 11.92 -38.68
N LEU A 50 8.52 11.19 -38.30
CA LEU A 50 8.46 10.43 -37.05
C LEU A 50 9.55 9.37 -37.01
N GLN A 51 9.74 8.63 -38.10
CA GLN A 51 10.74 7.57 -38.19
C GLN A 51 12.17 8.14 -38.20
N ALA A 52 12.41 9.26 -38.88
CA ALA A 52 13.68 9.99 -38.83
C ALA A 52 13.95 10.54 -37.43
N THR A 53 12.95 11.12 -36.77
CA THR A 53 13.06 11.62 -35.39
C THR A 53 13.32 10.47 -34.42
N ASN A 54 12.66 9.33 -34.61
CA ASN A 54 12.87 8.12 -33.81
C ASN A 54 14.30 7.57 -33.99
N ASN A 55 14.81 7.54 -35.22
CA ASN A 55 16.18 7.12 -35.50
C ASN A 55 17.23 8.07 -34.89
N VAL A 56 16.94 9.37 -34.84
CA VAL A 56 17.81 10.37 -34.19
C VAL A 56 17.76 10.26 -32.66
N LEU A 57 16.57 10.03 -32.08
CA LEU A 57 16.38 9.82 -30.64
C LEU A 57 17.01 8.50 -30.14
N HIS A 58 17.13 7.50 -31.01
CA HIS A 58 17.75 6.21 -30.72
C HIS A 58 19.24 6.12 -31.06
N LEU A 59 19.87 7.21 -31.55
CA LEU A 59 21.33 7.27 -31.62
C LEU A 59 21.89 7.19 -30.19
N PRO A 60 22.62 6.11 -29.84
CA PRO A 60 23.06 5.87 -28.45
C PRO A 60 23.82 7.06 -27.88
N ILE A 61 24.61 7.73 -28.73
CA ILE A 61 25.44 8.88 -28.36
C ILE A 61 24.58 10.12 -28.04
N LEU A 62 23.51 10.39 -28.78
CA LEU A 62 22.63 11.53 -28.51
C LEU A 62 21.75 11.28 -27.29
N PHE A 63 21.27 10.04 -27.12
CA PHE A 63 20.58 9.62 -25.91
C PHE A 63 21.50 9.74 -24.70
N ASP A 64 22.73 9.23 -24.76
CA ASP A 64 23.71 9.32 -23.67
C ASP A 64 24.11 10.77 -23.39
N LEU A 65 24.34 11.60 -24.41
CA LEU A 65 24.69 13.01 -24.21
C LEU A 65 23.52 13.81 -23.62
N ALA A 66 22.31 13.63 -24.13
CA ALA A 66 21.10 14.21 -23.56
C ALA A 66 20.88 13.71 -22.14
N TRP A 67 21.13 12.43 -21.88
CA TRP A 67 21.09 11.82 -20.56
C TRP A 67 22.11 12.45 -19.61
N TYR A 68 23.34 12.67 -20.04
CA TYR A 68 24.37 13.34 -19.24
C TYR A 68 24.07 14.83 -19.01
N VAL A 69 23.50 15.54 -19.97
CA VAL A 69 23.06 16.94 -19.79
C VAL A 69 21.87 17.02 -18.82
N VAL A 70 20.90 16.12 -18.95
CA VAL A 70 19.78 15.99 -18.02
C VAL A 70 20.28 15.62 -16.63
N TRP A 71 21.21 14.68 -16.49
CA TRP A 71 21.80 14.33 -15.20
C TRP A 71 22.68 15.43 -14.63
N ALA A 72 23.44 16.17 -15.44
CA ALA A 72 24.18 17.34 -15.00
C ALA A 72 23.22 18.42 -14.50
N PHE A 73 22.10 18.64 -15.19
CA PHE A 73 21.03 19.50 -14.71
C PHE A 73 20.40 18.97 -13.42
N TYR A 74 20.08 17.69 -13.30
CA TYR A 74 19.54 17.09 -12.07
C TYR A 74 20.52 17.13 -10.90
N ILE A 75 21.82 16.94 -11.14
CA ILE A 75 22.88 17.03 -10.12
C ILE A 75 23.07 18.50 -9.71
N ALA A 76 23.06 19.44 -10.66
CA ALA A 76 23.12 20.87 -10.37
C ALA A 76 21.84 21.39 -9.69
N MET A 77 20.69 20.77 -9.98
CA MET A 77 19.41 21.03 -9.34
C MET A 77 19.24 20.25 -8.04
N ALA A 78 20.06 19.24 -7.73
CA ALA A 78 19.94 18.45 -6.51
C ALA A 78 20.07 19.32 -5.24
N PRO A 79 20.99 20.30 -5.15
CA PRO A 79 21.00 21.28 -4.06
C PRO A 79 19.73 22.13 -3.99
N PHE A 80 19.16 22.51 -5.14
CA PHE A 80 17.91 23.26 -5.20
C PHE A 80 16.70 22.40 -4.79
N TYR A 81 16.63 21.16 -5.25
CA TYR A 81 15.63 20.16 -4.84
C TYR A 81 15.76 19.84 -3.36
N LEU A 82 16.98 19.69 -2.84
CA LEU A 82 17.24 19.49 -1.42
C LEU A 82 16.79 20.73 -0.63
N LEU A 83 17.11 21.94 -1.10
CA LEU A 83 16.66 23.19 -0.49
C LEU A 83 15.12 23.29 -0.51
N CYS A 84 14.47 22.99 -1.62
CA CYS A 84 13.02 22.93 -1.74
C CYS A 84 12.43 21.85 -0.84
N HIS A 85 13.04 20.67 -0.73
CA HIS A 85 12.60 19.61 0.18
C HIS A 85 12.78 20.00 1.64
N ILE A 86 13.86 20.68 1.99
CA ILE A 86 14.06 21.23 3.33
C ILE A 86 13.00 22.31 3.58
N LEU A 87 12.75 23.22 2.64
CA LEU A 87 11.71 24.24 2.75
C LEU A 87 10.30 23.62 2.87
N PHE A 88 9.96 22.64 2.05
CA PHE A 88 8.71 21.90 2.12
C PHE A 88 8.61 21.10 3.41
N SER A 89 9.69 20.49 3.88
CA SER A 89 9.74 19.78 5.16
C SER A 89 9.57 20.74 6.34
N VAL A 90 10.19 21.92 6.28
CA VAL A 90 10.01 22.99 7.26
C VAL A 90 8.58 23.51 7.21
N LEU A 91 8.01 23.76 6.02
CA LEU A 91 6.62 24.18 5.86
C LEU A 91 5.63 23.10 6.31
N ASP A 92 5.90 21.82 6.03
CA ASP A 92 5.10 20.69 6.49
C ASP A 92 5.23 20.52 8.00
N THR A 93 6.41 20.78 8.57
CA THR A 93 6.63 20.78 10.01
C THR A 93 5.93 21.96 10.66
N LEU A 94 6.00 23.16 10.08
CA LEU A 94 5.27 24.34 10.53
C LEU A 94 3.76 24.15 10.37
N PHE A 95 3.30 23.50 9.31
CA PHE A 95 1.91 23.13 9.09
C PHE A 95 1.49 22.02 10.06
N ALA A 96 2.36 21.08 10.40
CA ALA A 96 2.13 20.07 11.41
C ALA A 96 2.03 20.70 12.80
N ILE A 97 2.93 21.63 13.14
CA ILE A 97 2.89 22.42 14.38
C ILE A 97 1.65 23.29 14.40
N TYR A 98 1.32 23.99 13.31
CA TYR A 98 0.12 24.81 13.19
C TYR A 98 -1.14 23.97 13.27
N SER A 99 -1.19 22.81 12.61
CA SER A 99 -2.34 21.89 12.65
C SER A 99 -2.47 21.24 14.02
N PHE A 100 -1.37 20.94 14.70
CA PHE A 100 -1.34 20.47 16.08
C PHE A 100 -1.82 21.57 17.02
N ALA A 101 -1.28 22.78 16.93
CA ALA A 101 -1.70 23.94 17.71
C ALA A 101 -3.16 24.28 17.44
N ARG A 102 -3.61 24.27 16.18
CA ARG A 102 -5.00 24.44 15.78
C ARG A 102 -5.86 23.29 16.27
N GLN A 103 -5.36 22.06 16.34
CA GLN A 103 -6.08 20.92 16.89
C GLN A 103 -6.17 21.01 18.41
N GLN A 104 -5.13 21.49 19.10
CA GLN A 104 -5.16 21.79 20.54
C GLN A 104 -6.10 22.95 20.83
N VAL A 105 -6.06 24.03 20.05
CA VAL A 105 -6.98 25.17 20.15
C VAL A 105 -8.41 24.75 19.78
N LYS A 106 -8.62 23.92 18.76
CA LYS A 106 -9.93 23.38 18.40
C LYS A 106 -10.43 22.43 19.50
N SER A 107 -9.55 21.62 20.07
CA SER A 107 -9.84 20.75 21.23
C SER A 107 -10.19 21.59 22.46
N LEU A 108 -9.47 22.69 22.68
CA LEU A 108 -9.72 23.65 23.75
C LEU A 108 -11.00 24.44 23.53
N ILE A 109 -11.31 24.84 22.29
CA ILE A 109 -12.57 25.50 21.91
C ILE A 109 -13.74 24.52 22.05
N LEU A 110 -13.58 23.25 21.64
CA LEU A 110 -14.57 22.18 21.84
C LEU A 110 -14.75 21.86 23.33
N PHE A 111 -13.68 21.96 24.11
CA PHE A 111 -13.68 21.79 25.57
C PHE A 111 -14.37 22.98 26.26
N MET A 112 -14.09 24.22 25.84
CA MET A 112 -14.66 25.45 26.39
C MET A 112 -16.10 25.71 25.94
N LYS A 113 -16.50 25.27 24.74
CA LYS A 113 -17.88 25.48 24.23
C LYS A 113 -18.92 24.57 24.88
N GLY A 114 -18.52 23.65 25.75
CA GLY A 114 -19.37 22.54 26.14
C GLY A 114 -19.60 21.64 24.94
N LYS A 115 -19.50 20.32 25.14
CA LYS A 115 -19.96 19.38 24.15
C LYS A 115 -21.48 19.58 23.99
N ASN A 116 -21.90 20.33 22.97
CA ASN A 116 -23.05 19.86 22.21
C ASN A 116 -22.55 18.60 21.51
N GLY A 117 -22.53 17.48 22.24
CA GLY A 117 -22.32 16.21 21.60
C GLY A 117 -23.50 16.02 20.66
N GLU A 118 -23.19 15.76 19.41
CA GLU A 118 -24.07 14.88 18.68
C GLU A 118 -23.68 13.49 19.19
N ALA A 119 -24.63 12.77 19.78
CA ALA A 119 -24.51 11.34 20.03
C ALA A 119 -23.87 10.67 18.78
N ARG A 120 -22.59 10.32 18.87
CA ARG A 120 -21.86 9.78 17.73
C ARG A 120 -22.34 8.35 17.49
N GLU A 121 -23.13 8.23 16.42
CA GLU A 121 -23.70 7.01 15.87
C GLU A 121 -22.70 5.83 15.89
N GLU A 122 -23.17 4.62 16.19
CA GLU A 122 -22.37 3.39 16.10
C GLU A 122 -21.80 3.25 14.67
N ARG A 123 -20.50 2.99 14.54
CA ARG A 123 -19.81 2.92 13.25
C ARG A 123 -19.27 1.53 12.97
N ALA A 124 -19.61 0.98 11.80
CA ALA A 124 -19.19 -0.34 11.36
C ALA A 124 -17.78 -0.35 10.76
N ILE A 125 -16.92 -1.27 11.21
CA ILE A 125 -15.55 -1.46 10.74
C ILE A 125 -15.38 -2.94 10.35
N LEU A 126 -14.92 -3.22 9.14
CA LEU A 126 -14.53 -4.56 8.71
C LEU A 126 -13.01 -4.67 8.69
N ILE A 127 -12.44 -5.68 9.35
CA ILE A 127 -11.01 -5.97 9.39
C ILE A 127 -10.78 -7.36 8.81
N THR A 128 -9.82 -7.49 7.91
CA THR A 128 -9.41 -8.78 7.32
C THR A 128 -8.16 -9.33 8.01
N GLY A 129 -8.03 -10.65 8.11
CA GLY A 129 -6.85 -11.29 8.72
C GLY A 129 -6.78 -11.11 10.23
N CYS A 130 -7.87 -11.43 10.93
CA CYS A 130 -7.98 -11.30 12.39
C CYS A 130 -7.62 -12.58 13.16
N ASP A 131 -7.04 -13.60 12.50
CA ASP A 131 -6.60 -14.82 13.18
C ASP A 131 -5.45 -14.58 14.17
N SER A 132 -4.60 -13.57 13.92
CA SER A 132 -3.48 -13.20 14.80
C SER A 132 -2.91 -11.81 14.43
N GLY A 133 -1.91 -11.35 15.20
CA GLY A 133 -1.12 -10.16 14.89
C GLY A 133 -1.95 -8.88 14.82
N PHE A 134 -1.57 -7.97 13.91
CA PHE A 134 -2.12 -6.61 13.88
C PHE A 134 -3.64 -6.54 13.68
N GLY A 135 -4.22 -7.43 12.86
CA GLY A 135 -5.65 -7.48 12.63
C GLY A 135 -6.44 -7.91 13.87
N PHE A 136 -5.90 -8.89 14.61
CA PHE A 136 -6.46 -9.33 15.89
C PHE A 136 -6.36 -8.23 16.94
N ASP A 137 -5.18 -7.64 17.11
CA ASP A 137 -4.92 -6.60 18.12
C ASP A 137 -5.78 -5.35 17.89
N LEU A 138 -5.96 -4.94 16.62
CA LEU A 138 -6.85 -3.84 16.27
C LEU A 138 -8.31 -4.15 16.60
N ALA A 139 -8.77 -5.37 16.29
CA ALA A 139 -10.14 -5.77 16.58
C ALA A 139 -10.42 -5.76 18.10
N MET A 140 -9.49 -6.28 18.90
CA MET A 140 -9.57 -6.26 20.37
C MET A 140 -9.57 -4.84 20.93
N ALA A 141 -8.67 -3.98 20.46
CA ALA A 141 -8.56 -2.60 20.94
C ALA A 141 -9.85 -1.81 20.68
N LEU A 142 -10.43 -1.92 19.48
CA LEU A 142 -11.68 -1.22 19.13
C LEU A 142 -12.89 -1.79 19.87
N ALA A 143 -12.90 -3.10 20.14
CA ALA A 143 -13.93 -3.75 20.94
C ALA A 143 -13.91 -3.26 22.40
N ALA A 144 -12.71 -3.22 23.02
CA ALA A 144 -12.51 -2.70 24.36
C ALA A 144 -12.93 -1.22 24.48
N GLU A 145 -12.57 -0.38 23.51
CA GLU A 145 -13.00 1.04 23.47
C GLU A 145 -14.53 1.19 23.40
N SER A 146 -15.21 0.26 22.72
CA SER A 146 -16.67 0.31 22.60
C SER A 146 -17.36 -0.21 23.86
N LEU A 147 -16.81 -1.24 24.50
CA LEU A 147 -17.30 -1.76 25.78
C LEU A 147 -17.19 -0.69 26.87
N SER A 148 -16.05 0.00 26.98
CA SER A 148 -15.87 1.06 27.99
C SER A 148 -16.91 2.17 27.81
N CYS A 149 -17.24 2.53 26.56
CA CYS A 149 -18.31 3.49 26.29
C CYS A 149 -19.68 3.00 26.79
N LEU A 150 -20.00 1.71 26.60
CA LEU A 150 -21.27 1.14 27.09
C LEU A 150 -21.34 1.06 28.62
N GLU A 151 -20.22 0.83 29.30
CA GLU A 151 -20.18 0.82 30.77
C GLU A 151 -20.38 2.22 31.36
N GLU A 152 -19.76 3.25 30.76
CA GLU A 152 -19.97 4.65 31.15
C GLU A 152 -21.44 5.06 30.96
N GLU A 153 -22.07 4.69 29.84
CA GLU A 153 -23.51 4.93 29.58
C GLU A 153 -24.41 4.34 30.68
N LYS A 154 -24.06 3.16 31.21
CA LYS A 154 -24.82 2.51 32.29
C LYS A 154 -24.62 3.20 33.64
N LYS A 155 -23.44 3.76 33.92
CA LYS A 155 -23.08 4.41 35.20
C LYS A 155 -23.64 5.83 35.31
N GLU A 156 -23.63 6.61 34.24
CA GLU A 156 -24.09 8.02 34.26
C GLU A 156 -25.61 8.19 34.09
N GLY A 157 -26.36 7.09 33.98
CA GLY A 157 -27.82 7.10 34.04
C GLY A 157 -28.46 8.04 33.01
N ARG A 158 -28.24 7.83 31.71
CA ARG A 158 -28.88 8.54 30.57
C ARG A 158 -28.86 10.09 30.57
N ARG A 159 -28.33 10.77 31.59
CA ARG A 159 -28.38 12.24 31.72
C ARG A 159 -27.22 12.94 31.05
N GLU A 160 -26.07 12.29 30.92
CA GLU A 160 -24.93 12.80 30.15
C GLU A 160 -24.75 12.00 28.85
N GLU A 161 -24.41 12.69 27.76
CA GLU A 161 -24.12 12.03 26.49
C GLU A 161 -22.80 11.24 26.58
N PRO A 162 -22.76 9.99 26.06
CA PRO A 162 -21.57 9.16 26.12
C PRO A 162 -20.34 9.85 25.53
N LYS A 163 -19.25 9.90 26.31
CA LYS A 163 -17.98 10.49 25.91
C LYS A 163 -17.15 9.51 25.06
N GLY A 164 -17.61 9.16 23.86
CA GLY A 164 -16.82 8.25 23.01
C GLY A 164 -17.41 7.96 21.63
N ARG A 165 -16.72 7.12 20.85
CA ARG A 165 -17.26 6.54 19.61
C ARG A 165 -17.48 5.07 19.85
N ARG A 166 -18.68 4.59 19.52
CA ARG A 166 -18.98 3.15 19.52
C ARG A 166 -18.66 2.54 18.18
N TRP A 167 -17.95 1.42 18.21
CA TRP A 167 -17.55 0.66 17.05
C TRP A 167 -18.30 -0.66 17.03
N ARG A 168 -18.76 -1.04 15.83
CA ARG A 168 -19.12 -2.43 15.53
C ARG A 168 -18.06 -3.00 14.62
N VAL A 169 -17.29 -3.96 15.14
CA VAL A 169 -16.11 -4.51 14.49
C VAL A 169 -16.44 -5.90 13.95
N TYR A 170 -16.40 -6.04 12.63
CA TYR A 170 -16.46 -7.31 11.94
C TYR A 170 -15.03 -7.82 11.74
N ALA A 171 -14.68 -8.91 12.42
CA ALA A 171 -13.35 -9.49 12.39
C ALA A 171 -13.32 -10.71 11.46
N GLY A 172 -12.81 -10.52 10.24
CA GLY A 172 -12.68 -11.57 9.25
C GLY A 172 -11.47 -12.47 9.54
N CYS A 173 -11.75 -13.74 9.82
CA CYS A 173 -10.74 -14.77 10.09
C CYS A 173 -10.80 -15.85 9.02
N LEU A 174 -9.61 -16.29 8.59
CA LEU A 174 -9.45 -17.42 7.67
C LEU A 174 -9.81 -18.74 8.37
N SER A 175 -9.40 -18.92 9.62
CA SER A 175 -9.54 -20.18 10.34
C SER A 175 -10.68 -20.16 11.37
N ALA A 176 -11.29 -21.33 11.60
CA ALA A 176 -12.24 -21.52 12.69
C ALA A 176 -11.60 -21.24 14.06
N LYS A 177 -10.36 -21.69 14.25
CA LYS A 177 -9.57 -21.45 15.46
C LYS A 177 -9.40 -19.96 15.75
N GLY A 178 -9.12 -19.14 14.73
CA GLY A 178 -9.03 -17.68 14.89
C GLY A 178 -10.34 -17.06 15.35
N ARG A 179 -11.48 -17.54 14.84
CA ARG A 179 -12.81 -17.09 15.29
C ARG A 179 -13.08 -17.48 16.74
N GLU A 180 -12.78 -18.72 17.12
CA GLU A 180 -12.93 -19.20 18.50
C GLU A 180 -12.06 -18.41 19.46
N GLN A 181 -10.81 -18.09 19.08
CA GLN A 181 -9.91 -17.26 19.89
C GLN A 181 -10.47 -15.87 20.15
N ILE A 182 -11.11 -15.24 19.15
CA ILE A 182 -11.79 -13.95 19.33
C ILE A 182 -12.91 -14.05 20.36
N ILE A 183 -13.75 -15.09 20.28
CA ILE A 183 -14.85 -15.32 21.22
C ILE A 183 -14.32 -15.55 22.64
N GLN A 184 -13.28 -16.37 22.77
CA GLN A 184 -12.67 -16.67 24.08
C GLN A 184 -12.00 -15.46 24.71
N ARG A 185 -11.37 -14.59 23.91
CA ARG A 185 -10.63 -13.42 24.40
C ARG A 185 -11.51 -12.21 24.69
N ALA A 186 -12.66 -12.10 24.03
CA ALA A 186 -13.60 -10.99 24.22
C ALA A 186 -15.07 -11.48 24.27
N PRO A 187 -15.44 -12.33 25.24
CA PRO A 187 -16.78 -12.92 25.33
C PRO A 187 -17.86 -11.85 25.51
N GLU A 188 -17.58 -10.80 26.28
CA GLU A 188 -18.54 -9.70 26.49
C GLU A 188 -18.77 -8.87 25.23
N ALA A 189 -17.70 -8.51 24.51
CA ALA A 189 -17.81 -7.75 23.26
C ALA A 189 -18.57 -8.55 22.19
N THR A 190 -18.33 -9.86 22.12
CA THR A 190 -19.04 -10.74 21.19
C THR A 190 -20.50 -10.92 21.58
N ALA A 191 -20.82 -11.11 22.87
CA ALA A 191 -22.19 -11.21 23.37
C ALA A 191 -22.99 -9.92 23.12
N HIS A 192 -22.35 -8.75 23.21
CA HIS A 192 -22.96 -7.46 22.91
C HIS A 192 -23.04 -7.14 21.40
N GLY A 193 -22.51 -7.99 20.51
CA GLY A 193 -22.47 -7.74 19.07
C GLY A 193 -21.54 -6.59 18.66
N ILE A 194 -20.65 -6.16 19.56
CA ILE A 194 -19.61 -5.14 19.30
C ILE A 194 -18.51 -5.75 18.44
N LEU A 195 -18.11 -6.98 18.75
CA LEU A 195 -17.11 -7.72 18.00
C LEU A 195 -17.75 -8.96 17.36
N VAL A 196 -17.74 -9.01 16.04
CA VAL A 196 -18.43 -10.03 15.26
C VAL A 196 -17.39 -10.83 14.46
N PRO A 197 -17.01 -12.05 14.92
CA PRO A 197 -16.12 -12.91 14.13
C PRO A 197 -16.83 -13.42 12.87
N LEU A 198 -16.14 -13.33 11.73
CA LEU A 198 -16.62 -13.75 10.40
C LEU A 198 -15.67 -14.78 9.79
N SER A 199 -16.20 -15.74 9.02
CA SER A 199 -15.36 -16.50 8.08
C SER A 199 -15.06 -15.62 6.88
N LEU A 200 -13.78 -15.48 6.57
CA LEU A 200 -13.35 -14.69 5.42
C LEU A 200 -11.98 -15.17 4.93
N ASP A 201 -11.99 -16.09 3.97
CA ASP A 201 -10.87 -16.23 3.04
C ASP A 201 -10.97 -15.16 1.94
N VAL A 202 -9.99 -14.26 1.89
CA VAL A 202 -9.96 -13.16 0.91
C VAL A 202 -9.71 -13.65 -0.53
N THR A 203 -9.21 -14.88 -0.70
CA THR A 203 -8.99 -15.49 -2.02
C THR A 203 -10.26 -16.14 -2.59
N GLN A 204 -11.26 -16.39 -1.73
CA GLN A 204 -12.49 -17.08 -2.10
C GLN A 204 -13.62 -16.07 -2.33
N ALA A 205 -14.00 -15.86 -3.59
CA ALA A 205 -15.02 -14.89 -3.97
C ALA A 205 -16.38 -15.11 -3.27
N SER A 206 -16.77 -16.37 -3.05
CA SER A 206 -18.00 -16.73 -2.34
C SER A 206 -17.97 -16.33 -0.87
N GLU A 207 -16.83 -16.49 -0.19
CA GLU A 207 -16.66 -16.08 1.21
C GLU A 207 -16.62 -14.56 1.36
N VAL A 208 -15.92 -13.86 0.45
CA VAL A 208 -15.93 -12.39 0.40
C VAL A 208 -17.36 -11.87 0.23
N ALA A 209 -18.12 -12.44 -0.70
CA ALA A 209 -19.51 -12.06 -0.94
C ALA A 209 -20.41 -12.32 0.29
N ALA A 210 -20.28 -13.51 0.91
CA ALA A 210 -21.06 -13.87 2.10
C ALA A 210 -20.74 -12.95 3.29
N ALA A 211 -19.46 -12.69 3.56
CA ALA A 211 -19.03 -11.80 4.64
C ALA A 211 -19.56 -10.37 4.44
N VAL A 212 -19.41 -9.81 3.24
CA VAL A 212 -19.87 -8.44 2.94
C VAL A 212 -21.40 -8.36 2.93
N HIS A 213 -22.11 -9.41 2.49
CA HIS A 213 -23.56 -9.47 2.59
C HIS A 213 -24.02 -9.41 4.05
N ARG A 214 -23.38 -10.17 4.94
CA ARG A 214 -23.66 -10.13 6.38
C ARG A 214 -23.36 -8.75 6.98
N VAL A 215 -22.20 -8.18 6.68
CA VAL A 215 -21.84 -6.81 7.12
C VAL A 215 -22.90 -5.81 6.66
N ARG A 216 -23.32 -5.86 5.40
CA ARG A 216 -24.34 -4.97 4.83
C ARG A 216 -25.66 -5.08 5.58
N ALA A 217 -26.11 -6.30 5.91
CA ALA A 217 -27.35 -6.52 6.63
C ALA A 217 -27.29 -5.94 8.05
N GLU A 218 -26.20 -6.18 8.76
CA GLU A 218 -26.04 -5.77 10.16
C GLU A 218 -25.69 -4.27 10.34
N CYS A 219 -24.97 -3.65 9.40
CA CYS A 219 -24.63 -2.21 9.45
C CYS A 219 -25.61 -1.30 8.69
N ARG A 220 -26.79 -1.81 8.29
CA ARG A 220 -27.78 -1.06 7.48
C ARG A 220 -27.19 -0.47 6.19
N GLY A 221 -26.17 -1.14 5.67
CA GLY A 221 -25.46 -0.78 4.45
C GLY A 221 -24.43 0.35 4.58
N GLU A 222 -24.11 0.83 5.78
CA GLU A 222 -23.17 1.93 6.02
C GLU A 222 -21.90 1.42 6.68
N LEU A 223 -20.85 1.24 5.89
CA LEU A 223 -19.53 0.87 6.39
C LEU A 223 -18.69 2.13 6.60
N PHE A 224 -18.06 2.27 7.77
CA PHE A 224 -17.21 3.41 8.13
C PHE A 224 -15.74 3.20 7.75
N ALA A 225 -15.24 1.98 7.95
CA ALA A 225 -13.88 1.63 7.56
C ALA A 225 -13.79 0.17 7.10
N LEU A 226 -12.98 -0.06 6.07
CA LEU A 226 -12.42 -1.36 5.72
C LEU A 226 -10.93 -1.34 6.05
N VAL A 227 -10.42 -2.37 6.72
CA VAL A 227 -8.99 -2.57 6.98
C VAL A 227 -8.53 -3.83 6.24
N ASN A 228 -7.84 -3.63 5.12
CA ASN A 228 -7.18 -4.69 4.36
C ASN A 228 -5.83 -5.01 5.02
N ASN A 229 -5.87 -5.97 5.94
CA ASN A 229 -4.73 -6.42 6.72
C ASN A 229 -4.31 -7.87 6.40
N ALA A 230 -5.22 -8.70 5.86
CA ALA A 230 -4.88 -10.07 5.48
C ALA A 230 -3.64 -10.11 4.57
N GLY A 231 -2.68 -10.97 4.93
CA GLY A 231 -1.45 -11.12 4.18
C GLY A 231 -0.61 -12.30 4.64
N ILE A 232 0.17 -12.85 3.71
CA ILE A 232 1.16 -13.90 3.95
C ILE A 232 2.55 -13.44 3.51
N GLY A 233 3.57 -14.03 4.14
CA GLY A 233 4.98 -13.81 3.86
C GLY A 233 5.60 -15.13 3.45
N VAL A 234 6.32 -15.12 2.34
CA VAL A 234 7.10 -16.27 1.86
C VAL A 234 8.48 -15.75 1.56
N ALA A 235 9.48 -16.43 2.12
CA ALA A 235 10.88 -16.20 1.80
C ALA A 235 11.46 -17.40 1.05
N GLY A 236 12.39 -17.12 0.14
CA GLY A 236 13.10 -18.07 -0.69
C GLY A 236 13.75 -17.35 -1.86
N LEU A 237 14.84 -17.93 -2.38
CA LEU A 237 15.41 -17.44 -3.64
C LEU A 237 14.47 -17.75 -4.80
N VAL A 238 14.54 -16.92 -5.85
CA VAL A 238 13.66 -17.07 -7.03
C VAL A 238 13.80 -18.46 -7.64
N ASP A 239 15.02 -18.96 -7.74
CA ASP A 239 15.31 -20.29 -8.30
C ASP A 239 14.87 -21.46 -7.39
N TRP A 240 14.69 -21.20 -6.09
CA TRP A 240 14.25 -22.22 -5.12
C TRP A 240 12.74 -22.31 -5.00
N MET A 241 12.04 -21.21 -5.27
CA MET A 241 10.62 -21.11 -5.00
C MET A 241 9.78 -21.62 -6.19
N PRO A 242 8.85 -22.56 -5.96
CA PRO A 242 7.88 -22.95 -6.96
C PRO A 242 6.96 -21.77 -7.35
N MET A 243 6.49 -21.75 -8.60
CA MET A 243 5.61 -20.69 -9.11
C MET A 243 4.30 -20.56 -8.32
N GLU A 244 3.84 -21.64 -7.69
CA GLU A 244 2.66 -21.69 -6.85
C GLU A 244 2.78 -20.73 -5.65
N HIS A 245 3.99 -20.56 -5.10
CA HIS A 245 4.24 -19.63 -4.00
C HIS A 245 4.11 -18.17 -4.46
N PHE A 246 4.63 -17.84 -5.64
CA PHE A 246 4.47 -16.52 -6.26
C PHE A 246 3.00 -16.20 -6.56
N ARG A 247 2.25 -17.18 -7.08
CA ARG A 247 0.80 -17.01 -7.32
C ARG A 247 0.06 -16.81 -6.01
N LYS A 248 0.26 -17.70 -5.03
CA LYS A 248 -0.45 -17.65 -3.74
C LYS A 248 -0.23 -16.34 -2.99
N ILE A 249 0.99 -15.80 -2.99
CA ILE A 249 1.26 -14.52 -2.31
C ILE A 249 0.56 -13.34 -2.99
N MET A 250 0.45 -13.36 -4.32
CA MET A 250 -0.32 -12.37 -5.07
C MET A 250 -1.83 -12.53 -4.83
N GLU A 251 -2.34 -13.76 -4.81
CA GLU A 251 -3.75 -14.04 -4.52
C GLU A 251 -4.18 -13.46 -3.16
N VAL A 252 -3.37 -13.64 -2.12
CA VAL A 252 -3.71 -13.13 -0.78
C VAL A 252 -3.42 -11.63 -0.64
N ASN A 253 -2.18 -11.20 -0.90
CA ASN A 253 -1.71 -9.86 -0.53
C ASN A 253 -2.22 -8.76 -1.49
N TYR A 254 -2.58 -9.13 -2.72
CA TYR A 254 -2.96 -8.19 -3.77
C TYR A 254 -4.39 -8.43 -4.26
N PHE A 255 -4.68 -9.59 -4.87
CA PHE A 255 -6.01 -9.84 -5.42
C PHE A 255 -7.09 -9.92 -4.34
N GLY A 256 -6.80 -10.53 -3.19
CA GLY A 256 -7.72 -10.55 -2.05
C GLY A 256 -8.03 -9.16 -1.50
N MET A 257 -7.02 -8.29 -1.42
CA MET A 257 -7.21 -6.87 -1.06
C MET A 257 -8.14 -6.16 -2.06
N ILE A 258 -7.96 -6.41 -3.35
CA ILE A 258 -8.84 -5.85 -4.40
C ILE A 258 -10.26 -6.40 -4.26
N ALA A 259 -10.42 -7.71 -4.08
CA ALA A 259 -11.71 -8.40 -3.99
C ALA A 259 -12.57 -7.84 -2.84
N VAL A 260 -12.00 -7.76 -1.63
CA VAL A 260 -12.70 -7.22 -0.46
C VAL A 260 -12.99 -5.73 -0.62
N SER A 261 -12.05 -4.95 -1.17
CA SER A 261 -12.26 -3.53 -1.45
C SER A 261 -13.45 -3.33 -2.39
N LYS A 262 -13.46 -4.03 -3.54
CA LYS A 262 -14.54 -3.95 -4.53
C LYS A 262 -15.89 -4.34 -3.93
N ALA A 263 -15.95 -5.40 -3.13
CA ALA A 263 -17.17 -5.84 -2.48
C ALA A 263 -17.70 -4.79 -1.47
N CYS A 264 -16.81 -4.09 -0.74
CA CYS A 264 -17.20 -3.08 0.25
C CYS A 264 -17.50 -1.69 -0.33
N LEU A 265 -17.08 -1.40 -1.57
CA LEU A 265 -17.25 -0.08 -2.19
C LEU A 265 -18.70 0.46 -2.15
N PRO A 266 -19.75 -0.33 -2.44
CA PRO A 266 -21.13 0.16 -2.36
C PRO A 266 -21.49 0.69 -0.97
N LEU A 267 -21.02 0.03 0.09
CA LEU A 267 -21.28 0.41 1.48
C LEU A 267 -20.55 1.71 1.85
N LEU A 268 -19.26 1.79 1.51
CA LEU A 268 -18.42 2.96 1.78
C LEU A 268 -18.90 4.19 0.99
N LYS A 269 -19.30 4.01 -0.28
CA LYS A 269 -19.86 5.10 -1.11
C LYS A 269 -21.18 5.60 -0.56
N LYS A 270 -22.02 4.73 0.02
CA LYS A 270 -23.26 5.14 0.71
C LYS A 270 -22.93 6.05 1.90
N THR A 271 -22.02 5.61 2.78
CA THR A 271 -21.55 6.39 3.93
C THR A 271 -20.97 7.74 3.49
N GLY A 272 -20.15 7.77 2.44
CA GLY A 272 -19.53 8.99 1.91
C GLY A 272 -20.57 9.99 1.39
N LYS A 273 -21.55 9.52 0.60
CA LYS A 273 -22.67 10.34 0.12
C LYS A 273 -23.47 10.97 1.26
N GLN A 274 -23.75 10.22 2.32
CA GLN A 274 -24.48 10.74 3.47
C GLN A 274 -23.66 11.76 4.25
N GLY A 275 -22.37 11.50 4.45
CA GLY A 275 -21.44 12.46 5.06
C GLY A 275 -21.39 13.79 4.29
N MET A 276 -21.30 13.74 2.96
CA MET A 276 -21.33 14.95 2.12
C MET A 276 -22.65 15.71 2.17
N ARG A 277 -23.78 15.01 2.35
CA ARG A 277 -25.10 15.65 2.53
C ARG A 277 -25.21 16.37 3.87
N ARG A 278 -24.70 15.76 4.95
CA ARG A 278 -24.69 16.35 6.30
C ARG A 278 -23.76 17.58 6.38
N GLY A 279 -22.61 17.56 5.69
CA GLY A 279 -21.60 18.63 5.72
C GLY A 279 -21.84 19.87 4.83
N LYS A 280 -22.99 19.97 4.14
CA LYS A 280 -23.30 21.06 3.20
C LYS A 280 -23.76 22.39 3.83
N THR A 281 -23.64 22.54 5.15
CA THR A 281 -24.15 23.70 5.90
C THR A 281 -23.22 24.91 5.95
N SER A 282 -22.01 24.87 5.36
CA SER A 282 -21.12 26.04 5.29
C SER A 282 -21.20 26.74 3.93
N HIS A 283 -21.58 28.02 3.94
CA HIS A 283 -21.79 28.89 2.77
C HIS A 283 -20.51 29.28 1.99
N LEU A 284 -19.39 28.58 2.19
CA LEU A 284 -18.12 28.89 1.53
C LEU A 284 -17.69 27.73 0.63
N PRO A 285 -17.38 27.96 -0.66
CA PRO A 285 -16.93 26.91 -1.57
C PRO A 285 -15.54 26.44 -1.16
N SER A 286 -15.47 25.37 -0.36
CA SER A 286 -14.25 24.61 -0.11
C SER A 286 -14.00 23.65 -1.28
N LEU A 287 -12.76 23.63 -1.80
CA LEU A 287 -12.27 22.69 -2.82
C LEU A 287 -12.37 21.20 -2.41
N ARG A 288 -12.73 20.90 -1.15
CA ARG A 288 -12.96 19.53 -0.66
C ARG A 288 -14.30 19.40 0.06
N PRO A 289 -15.04 18.30 -0.14
CA PRO A 289 -16.20 17.97 0.69
C PRO A 289 -15.77 17.87 2.15
N GLN A 290 -16.34 18.70 3.01
CA GLN A 290 -16.03 18.71 4.43
C GLN A 290 -16.91 17.67 5.14
N ILE A 291 -16.43 16.43 5.18
CA ILE A 291 -17.09 15.33 5.90
C ILE A 291 -16.41 15.18 7.25
N ASP A 292 -17.19 15.32 8.33
CA ASP A 292 -16.70 14.97 9.66
C ASP A 292 -16.50 13.45 9.76
N ALA A 293 -15.24 13.03 9.82
CA ALA A 293 -14.79 11.63 9.84
C ALA A 293 -15.11 10.82 8.55
N PRO A 294 -14.48 11.12 7.42
CA PRO A 294 -14.79 10.55 6.10
C PRO A 294 -14.50 9.05 6.01
N PRO A 295 -15.42 8.19 5.48
CA PRO A 295 -15.23 6.74 5.39
C PRO A 295 -13.90 6.37 4.73
N ARG A 296 -13.34 5.20 5.04
CA ARG A 296 -11.99 4.87 4.56
C ARG A 296 -11.74 3.41 4.23
N ILE A 297 -10.74 3.20 3.38
CA ILE A 297 -10.12 1.90 3.12
C ILE A 297 -8.67 1.99 3.56
N VAL A 298 -8.35 1.34 4.67
CA VAL A 298 -7.01 1.27 5.26
C VAL A 298 -6.28 0.09 4.64
N LEU A 299 -5.12 0.33 4.03
CA LEU A 299 -4.31 -0.71 3.39
C LEU A 299 -3.05 -0.97 4.22
N VAL A 300 -2.88 -2.22 4.66
CA VAL A 300 -1.65 -2.65 5.35
C VAL A 300 -0.71 -3.29 4.34
N THR A 301 0.25 -2.49 3.87
CA THR A 301 1.26 -2.92 2.92
C THR A 301 2.49 -3.39 3.69
N SER A 302 3.66 -2.79 3.45
CA SER A 302 4.91 -3.01 4.17
C SER A 302 5.93 -2.00 3.68
N PHE A 303 6.97 -1.75 4.48
CA PHE A 303 8.19 -1.12 3.98
C PHE A 303 8.80 -1.88 2.77
N ALA A 304 8.63 -3.20 2.71
CA ALA A 304 9.07 -4.03 1.58
C ALA A 304 8.37 -3.69 0.24
N GLY A 305 7.27 -2.94 0.28
CA GLY A 305 6.58 -2.42 -0.91
C GLY A 305 7.13 -1.08 -1.43
N LEU A 306 8.12 -0.51 -0.74
CA LEU A 306 8.73 0.76 -1.10
C LEU A 306 10.18 0.59 -1.60
N VAL A 307 10.84 -0.53 -1.29
CA VAL A 307 12.27 -0.76 -1.61
C VAL A 307 12.46 -1.58 -2.88
N PRO A 308 13.51 -1.34 -3.68
CA PRO A 308 13.71 -2.05 -4.96
C PRO A 308 13.79 -3.58 -4.85
N GLY A 309 14.04 -4.12 -3.67
CA GLY A 309 13.94 -5.54 -3.38
C GLY A 309 14.66 -5.92 -2.09
N GLN A 310 14.44 -7.16 -1.64
CA GLN A 310 15.14 -7.75 -0.51
C GLN A 310 15.56 -9.17 -0.92
N LEU A 311 16.80 -9.54 -0.59
CA LEU A 311 17.30 -10.90 -0.82
C LEU A 311 16.34 -11.90 -0.18
N SER A 312 16.06 -12.99 -0.89
CA SER A 312 15.10 -14.04 -0.53
C SER A 312 13.64 -13.59 -0.29
N MET A 313 13.24 -12.37 -0.64
CA MET A 313 11.88 -11.87 -0.43
C MET A 313 11.20 -11.36 -1.71
N GLY A 314 11.71 -11.73 -2.89
CA GLY A 314 11.24 -11.20 -4.18
C GLY A 314 9.73 -11.29 -4.39
N ALA A 315 9.13 -12.44 -4.10
CA ALA A 315 7.68 -12.66 -4.23
C ALA A 315 6.87 -11.75 -3.28
N TYR A 316 7.32 -11.60 -2.03
CA TYR A 316 6.67 -10.75 -1.04
C TYR A 316 6.80 -9.26 -1.40
N CYS A 317 8.01 -8.80 -1.74
CA CYS A 317 8.27 -7.44 -2.20
C CYS A 317 7.39 -7.07 -3.40
N ALA A 318 7.31 -7.93 -4.42
CA ALA A 318 6.46 -7.70 -5.59
C ALA A 318 4.99 -7.52 -5.19
N SER A 319 4.46 -8.40 -4.33
CA SER A 319 3.07 -8.29 -3.86
C SER A 319 2.79 -7.00 -3.09
N LYS A 320 3.75 -6.51 -2.30
CA LYS A 320 3.61 -5.27 -1.52
C LYS A 320 3.78 -4.01 -2.37
N HIS A 321 4.61 -4.03 -3.42
CA HIS A 321 4.66 -2.96 -4.42
C HIS A 321 3.35 -2.85 -5.20
N ALA A 322 2.79 -4.00 -5.60
CA ALA A 322 1.49 -4.03 -6.27
C ALA A 322 0.39 -3.41 -5.38
N ALA A 323 0.39 -3.75 -4.08
CA ALA A 323 -0.55 -3.18 -3.11
C ALA A 323 -0.36 -1.66 -2.90
N GLU A 324 0.89 -1.15 -2.89
CA GLU A 324 1.17 0.29 -2.87
C GLU A 324 0.57 0.99 -4.08
N ALA A 325 0.93 0.54 -5.28
CA ALA A 325 0.47 1.13 -6.53
C ALA A 325 -1.07 1.15 -6.60
N PHE A 326 -1.71 0.03 -6.21
CA PHE A 326 -3.17 -0.05 -6.10
C PHE A 326 -3.74 0.97 -5.12
N GLY A 327 -3.14 1.13 -3.93
CA GLY A 327 -3.57 2.11 -2.95
C GLY A 327 -3.49 3.56 -3.44
N HIS A 328 -2.45 3.88 -4.21
CA HIS A 328 -2.30 5.20 -4.82
C HIS A 328 -3.36 5.48 -5.89
N ALA A 329 -3.63 4.51 -6.77
CA ALA A 329 -4.70 4.62 -7.77
C ALA A 329 -6.08 4.75 -7.12
N LEU A 330 -6.39 3.85 -6.17
CA LEU A 330 -7.66 3.81 -5.47
C LEU A 330 -7.96 5.11 -4.71
N ARG A 331 -6.93 5.76 -4.14
CA ARG A 331 -7.08 7.07 -3.49
C ARG A 331 -7.60 8.13 -4.45
N SER A 332 -7.03 8.20 -5.66
CA SER A 332 -7.45 9.17 -6.68
C SER A 332 -8.87 8.90 -7.16
N GLU A 333 -9.23 7.63 -7.34
CA GLU A 333 -10.57 7.23 -7.78
C GLU A 333 -11.67 7.51 -6.74
N LEU A 334 -11.34 7.42 -5.45
CA LEU A 334 -12.33 7.46 -4.38
C LEU A 334 -12.50 8.83 -3.70
N GLU A 335 -11.64 9.81 -4.00
CA GLU A 335 -11.72 11.15 -3.41
C GLU A 335 -13.06 11.83 -3.76
N CYS A 336 -13.62 11.61 -4.95
CA CYS A 336 -14.93 12.17 -5.36
C CYS A 336 -16.11 11.62 -4.54
N TRP A 337 -15.94 10.47 -3.89
CA TRP A 337 -16.92 9.89 -2.95
C TRP A 337 -16.68 10.30 -1.51
N GLY A 338 -15.64 11.12 -1.25
CA GLY A 338 -15.21 11.48 0.10
C GLY A 338 -14.65 10.30 0.90
N ILE A 339 -14.17 9.25 0.22
CA ILE A 339 -13.57 8.08 0.88
C ILE A 339 -12.06 8.27 0.92
N ARG A 340 -11.45 8.07 2.09
CA ARG A 340 -9.99 8.15 2.28
C ARG A 340 -9.33 6.80 2.07
N VAL A 341 -8.08 6.81 1.60
CA VAL A 341 -7.26 5.61 1.47
C VAL A 341 -5.92 5.81 2.19
N PRO A 342 -5.86 5.59 3.51
CA PRO A 342 -4.61 5.54 4.26
C PRO A 342 -3.82 4.27 3.96
N ILE A 343 -2.53 4.41 3.66
CA ILE A 343 -1.61 3.29 3.44
C ILE A 343 -0.64 3.18 4.63
N LEU A 344 -0.45 1.98 5.16
CA LEU A 344 0.46 1.73 6.27
C LEU A 344 1.60 0.84 5.82
N ASN A 345 2.83 1.31 6.07
CA ASN A 345 4.08 0.64 5.81
C ASN A 345 4.77 0.28 7.15
N PRO A 346 4.36 -0.83 7.82
CA PRO A 346 5.17 -1.39 8.90
C PRO A 346 6.54 -1.84 8.38
N THR A 347 7.58 -1.56 9.16
CA THR A 347 8.92 -2.12 9.01
C THR A 347 9.01 -3.45 9.78
N PHE A 348 10.20 -3.83 10.24
CA PHE A 348 10.43 -5.07 10.96
C PHE A 348 9.73 -5.04 12.34
N HIS A 349 8.66 -5.81 12.49
CA HIS A 349 7.96 -5.98 13.76
C HIS A 349 7.73 -7.48 13.98
N SER A 350 7.85 -7.90 15.24
CA SER A 350 7.65 -9.30 15.62
C SER A 350 6.21 -9.72 15.35
N THR A 351 6.01 -10.54 14.32
CA THR A 351 4.71 -11.12 13.97
C THR A 351 4.90 -12.56 13.51
N ALA A 352 3.86 -13.39 13.62
CA ALA A 352 3.86 -14.77 13.13
C ALA A 352 4.22 -14.87 11.64
N LEU A 353 3.98 -13.81 10.87
CA LEU A 353 4.34 -13.68 9.46
C LEU A 353 5.84 -13.84 9.21
N VAL A 354 6.67 -13.24 10.07
CA VAL A 354 8.14 -13.24 9.92
C VAL A 354 8.70 -14.64 10.20
N THR A 355 8.21 -15.30 11.26
CA THR A 355 8.57 -16.69 11.58
C THR A 355 8.17 -17.65 10.47
N ALA A 356 6.97 -17.47 9.90
CA ALA A 356 6.50 -18.28 8.78
C ALA A 356 7.35 -18.08 7.50
N ALA A 357 7.79 -16.84 7.24
CA ALA A 357 8.66 -16.53 6.12
C ALA A 357 10.03 -17.22 6.26
N ALA A 358 10.67 -17.17 7.44
CA ALA A 358 11.95 -17.84 7.68
C ALA A 358 11.86 -19.37 7.47
N GLY A 359 10.80 -20.02 7.97
CA GLY A 359 10.55 -21.45 7.75
C GLY A 359 10.22 -21.83 6.29
N SER A 360 9.89 -20.85 5.44
CA SER A 360 9.62 -21.10 4.02
C SER A 360 10.91 -21.31 3.21
N VAL A 361 12.04 -20.74 3.63
CA VAL A 361 13.35 -20.92 2.96
C VAL A 361 13.77 -22.38 3.00
N GLU A 362 13.69 -23.01 4.17
CA GLU A 362 14.06 -24.43 4.35
C GLU A 362 13.20 -25.34 3.47
N LYS A 363 11.87 -25.10 3.47
CA LYS A 363 10.94 -25.87 2.64
C LYS A 363 11.19 -25.69 1.15
N ALA A 364 11.48 -24.46 0.71
CA ALA A 364 11.82 -24.18 -0.67
C ALA A 364 13.09 -24.93 -1.08
N TYR A 365 14.13 -24.91 -0.24
CA TYR A 365 15.37 -25.64 -0.51
C TYR A 365 15.16 -27.15 -0.58
N GLN A 366 14.46 -27.74 0.39
CA GLN A 366 14.17 -29.17 0.44
C GLN A 366 13.29 -29.65 -0.73
N GLY A 367 12.43 -28.77 -1.25
CA GLY A 367 11.56 -29.07 -2.39
C GLY A 367 12.25 -29.02 -3.76
N MET A 368 13.51 -28.55 -3.84
CA MET A 368 14.27 -28.52 -5.08
C MET A 368 14.77 -29.90 -5.52
N GLU A 369 15.11 -30.02 -6.80
CA GLU A 369 15.85 -31.17 -7.32
C GLU A 369 17.23 -31.30 -6.66
N ARG A 370 17.69 -32.55 -6.51
CA ARG A 370 18.95 -32.86 -5.81
C ARG A 370 20.16 -32.19 -6.46
N GLU A 371 20.19 -32.07 -7.79
CA GLU A 371 21.27 -31.39 -8.50
C GLU A 371 21.37 -29.91 -8.11
N LYS A 372 20.23 -29.21 -8.00
CA LYS A 372 20.19 -27.81 -7.55
C LYS A 372 20.60 -27.67 -6.09
N GLN A 373 20.19 -28.60 -5.23
CA GLN A 373 20.63 -28.62 -3.83
C GLN A 373 22.16 -28.77 -3.74
N GLU A 374 22.75 -29.66 -4.55
CA GLU A 374 24.22 -29.81 -4.62
C GLU A 374 24.92 -28.57 -5.18
N GLU A 375 24.32 -27.87 -6.16
CA GLU A 375 24.85 -26.63 -6.74
C GLU A 375 24.95 -25.50 -5.71
N TYR A 376 23.89 -25.26 -4.94
CA TYR A 376 23.91 -24.22 -3.91
C TYR A 376 24.69 -24.68 -2.67
N GLY A 377 24.46 -25.91 -2.22
CA GLY A 377 25.03 -26.49 -1.02
C GLY A 377 24.37 -26.03 0.29
N GLU A 378 24.48 -26.86 1.32
CA GLU A 378 23.88 -26.63 2.65
C GLU A 378 24.41 -25.37 3.34
N THR A 379 25.70 -25.06 3.15
CA THR A 379 26.31 -23.87 3.75
C THR A 379 25.69 -22.57 3.22
N PHE A 380 25.38 -22.54 1.92
CA PHE A 380 24.71 -21.39 1.32
C PHE A 380 23.25 -21.30 1.78
N LYS A 381 22.55 -22.44 1.91
CA LYS A 381 21.22 -22.52 2.51
C LYS A 381 21.18 -21.93 3.92
N GLU A 382 22.06 -22.39 4.79
CA GLU A 382 22.17 -21.91 6.18
C GLU A 382 22.38 -20.39 6.22
N GLU A 383 23.15 -19.84 5.27
CA GLU A 383 23.38 -18.41 5.18
C GLU A 383 22.13 -17.63 4.75
N ILE A 384 21.35 -18.14 3.79
CA ILE A 384 20.06 -17.52 3.41
C ILE A 384 19.06 -17.60 4.56
N VAL A 385 18.99 -18.74 5.27
CA VAL A 385 18.17 -18.88 6.49
C VAL A 385 18.63 -17.88 7.56
N ARG A 386 19.94 -17.70 7.75
CA ARG A 386 20.49 -16.72 8.68
C ARG A 386 20.13 -15.29 8.29
N ILE A 387 20.20 -14.93 7.01
CA ILE A 387 19.78 -13.61 6.52
C ILE A 387 18.29 -13.39 6.78
N ALA A 388 17.44 -14.34 6.35
CA ALA A 388 15.99 -14.27 6.58
C ALA A 388 15.64 -14.18 8.07
N SER A 389 16.39 -14.88 8.92
CA SER A 389 16.21 -14.84 10.38
C SER A 389 16.77 -13.57 11.00
N SER A 390 17.85 -13.00 10.47
CA SER A 390 18.46 -11.75 10.98
C SER A 390 17.57 -10.53 10.77
N VAL A 391 16.68 -10.56 9.78
CA VAL A 391 15.61 -9.57 9.61
C VAL A 391 14.68 -9.57 10.84
N THR A 392 14.52 -10.71 11.50
CA THR A 392 13.74 -10.85 12.74
C THR A 392 14.47 -10.27 13.96
N THR A 393 15.80 -10.34 14.00
CA THR A 393 16.61 -9.92 15.15
C THR A 393 17.09 -8.47 15.08
N CYS A 394 17.25 -7.89 13.89
CA CYS A 394 17.78 -6.53 13.73
C CYS A 394 16.77 -5.42 14.07
N ALA A 395 15.48 -5.72 14.26
CA ALA A 395 14.48 -4.72 14.63
C ALA A 395 13.22 -5.39 15.22
N SER A 396 13.25 -5.62 16.53
CA SER A 396 12.11 -6.04 17.35
C SER A 396 11.30 -4.82 17.83
N TRP A 397 10.88 -3.95 16.90
CA TRP A 397 10.08 -2.78 17.27
C TRP A 397 8.78 -3.21 17.94
N ASP A 398 8.40 -2.45 18.98
CA ASP A 398 7.17 -2.69 19.73
C ASP A 398 5.95 -2.67 18.77
N PRO A 399 5.21 -3.79 18.63
CA PRO A 399 3.99 -3.89 17.82
C PRO A 399 2.93 -2.84 18.18
N SER A 400 2.96 -2.27 19.40
CA SER A 400 2.05 -1.21 19.83
C SER A 400 2.12 0.02 18.92
N ASN A 401 3.25 0.28 18.27
CA ASN A 401 3.41 1.39 17.32
C ASN A 401 2.55 1.18 16.07
N VAL A 402 2.50 -0.05 15.56
CA VAL A 402 1.65 -0.41 14.42
C VAL A 402 0.19 -0.34 14.83
N LEU A 403 -0.16 -0.87 16.01
CA LEU A 403 -1.52 -0.81 16.54
C LEU A 403 -2.01 0.65 16.68
N ARG A 404 -1.17 1.55 17.22
CA ARG A 404 -1.50 2.97 17.38
C ARG A 404 -1.73 3.65 16.02
N ALA A 405 -0.90 3.33 15.03
CA ALA A 405 -1.04 3.85 13.68
C ALA A 405 -2.30 3.30 12.98
N LEU A 406 -2.57 2.00 13.09
CA LEU A 406 -3.78 1.35 12.59
C LEU A 406 -5.04 1.95 13.20
N ARG A 407 -5.06 2.09 14.53
CA ARG A 407 -6.17 2.72 15.24
C ARG A 407 -6.38 4.14 14.72
N HIS A 408 -5.32 4.96 14.65
CA HIS A 408 -5.43 6.32 14.12
C HIS A 408 -5.92 6.34 12.66
N ALA A 409 -5.38 5.50 11.78
CA ALA A 409 -5.79 5.43 10.37
C ALA A 409 -7.28 5.03 10.24
N THR A 410 -7.76 4.18 11.14
CA THR A 410 -9.12 3.65 11.14
C THR A 410 -10.13 4.62 11.77
N THR A 411 -9.79 5.27 12.89
CA THR A 411 -10.78 5.99 13.72
C THR A 411 -10.68 7.51 13.67
N ALA A 412 -9.55 8.08 13.23
CA ALA A 412 -9.34 9.51 13.26
C ALA A 412 -10.25 10.28 12.30
N ASP A 413 -10.52 11.54 12.65
CA ASP A 413 -11.29 12.47 11.80
C ASP A 413 -10.51 12.91 10.58
N SER A 414 -9.19 13.00 10.71
CA SER A 414 -8.28 13.32 9.62
C SER A 414 -7.11 12.34 9.65
N PRO A 415 -7.25 11.14 9.04
CA PRO A 415 -6.13 10.22 8.91
C PRO A 415 -5.07 10.78 7.95
N ARG A 416 -3.81 10.41 8.16
CA ARG A 416 -2.72 10.68 7.22
C ARG A 416 -2.89 9.83 5.97
N ARG A 417 -2.30 10.25 4.85
CA ARG A 417 -2.35 9.48 3.60
C ARG A 417 -1.46 8.25 3.65
N GLN A 418 -0.32 8.36 4.31
CA GLN A 418 0.68 7.29 4.43
C GLN A 418 1.27 7.28 5.84
N TYR A 419 1.54 6.08 6.35
CA TYR A 419 2.13 5.83 7.66
C TYR A 419 3.34 4.93 7.51
N LEU A 420 4.53 5.53 7.56
CA LEU A 420 5.77 4.77 7.75
C LEU A 420 5.98 4.54 9.25
N ILE A 421 6.01 3.27 9.66
CA ILE A 421 5.97 2.85 11.07
C ILE A 421 7.23 2.04 11.37
N GLY A 422 8.04 2.54 12.30
CA GLY A 422 9.38 2.06 12.61
C GLY A 422 10.40 3.20 12.52
N MET A 423 11.30 3.31 13.49
CA MET A 423 12.35 4.34 13.46
C MET A 423 13.38 4.06 12.37
N ASP A 424 13.66 2.77 12.13
CA ASP A 424 14.43 2.28 10.99
C ASP A 424 13.85 2.75 9.66
N GLY A 425 12.54 2.60 9.44
CA GLY A 425 11.87 3.06 8.23
C GLY A 425 12.08 4.55 8.01
N ARG A 426 11.87 5.35 9.06
CA ARG A 426 11.92 6.81 9.00
C ARG A 426 13.33 7.38 8.86
N PHE A 427 14.31 6.82 9.58
CA PHE A 427 15.62 7.44 9.74
C PHE A 427 16.75 6.67 9.07
N LEU A 428 16.67 5.34 8.97
CA LEU A 428 17.71 4.53 8.33
C LEU A 428 17.40 4.32 6.86
N LEU A 429 16.15 3.98 6.57
CA LEU A 429 15.76 3.44 5.27
C LEU A 429 15.20 4.50 4.31
N SER A 430 14.48 5.50 4.82
CA SER A 430 14.00 6.62 3.99
C SER A 430 15.13 7.36 3.27
N PRO A 431 16.29 7.66 3.88
CA PRO A 431 17.42 8.26 3.16
C PRO A 431 17.99 7.34 2.09
N VAL A 432 18.09 6.03 2.36
CA VAL A 432 18.57 5.03 1.39
C VAL A 432 17.67 5.02 0.15
N MET A 433 16.37 5.17 0.32
CA MET A 433 15.40 5.23 -0.79
C MET A 433 15.50 6.50 -1.65
N MET A 434 16.19 7.54 -1.17
CA MET A 434 16.47 8.74 -1.97
C MET A 434 17.79 8.65 -2.73
N LEU A 435 18.59 7.62 -2.48
CA LEU A 435 19.87 7.43 -3.15
C LEU A 435 19.65 6.88 -4.58
N PRO A 436 20.54 7.19 -5.53
CA PRO A 436 20.55 6.54 -6.83
C PRO A 436 20.60 5.01 -6.68
N GLU A 437 19.91 4.30 -7.56
CA GLU A 437 19.80 2.84 -7.52
C GLU A 437 21.17 2.14 -7.40
N ARG A 438 22.19 2.60 -8.14
CA ARG A 438 23.56 2.07 -8.04
C ARG A 438 24.14 2.13 -6.63
N LEU A 439 23.83 3.20 -5.88
CA LEU A 439 24.32 3.37 -4.52
C LEU A 439 23.52 2.51 -3.54
N VAL A 440 22.21 2.37 -3.75
CA VAL A 440 21.38 1.42 -2.98
C VAL A 440 21.88 -0.01 -3.17
N HIS A 441 22.15 -0.41 -4.41
CA HIS A 441 22.75 -1.70 -4.76
C HIS A 441 24.14 -1.88 -4.14
N PHE A 442 24.99 -0.86 -4.19
CA PHE A 442 26.31 -0.92 -3.57
C PHE A 442 26.23 -1.10 -2.04
N LEU A 443 25.36 -0.35 -1.36
CA LEU A 443 25.18 -0.45 0.10
C LEU A 443 24.58 -1.80 0.51
N THR A 444 23.60 -2.30 -0.23
CA THR A 444 23.02 -3.63 0.00
C THR A 444 24.04 -4.75 -0.27
N TRP A 445 24.84 -4.62 -1.33
CA TRP A 445 25.96 -5.54 -1.62
C TRP A 445 27.06 -5.51 -0.55
N LEU A 446 27.40 -4.32 -0.04
CA LEU A 446 28.40 -4.17 1.03
C LEU A 446 27.91 -4.82 2.34
N GLY A 447 26.61 -4.71 2.63
CA GLY A 447 25.97 -5.42 3.73
C GLY A 447 25.96 -6.93 3.53
N SER A 448 25.70 -7.39 2.31
CA SER A 448 25.71 -8.83 1.99
C SER A 448 27.12 -9.42 1.96
N ARG A 449 28.20 -8.63 1.78
CA ARG A 449 29.60 -9.09 1.84
C ARG A 449 30.00 -9.73 3.18
N ARG A 450 29.30 -9.38 4.26
CA ARG A 450 29.46 -10.04 5.57
C ARG A 450 29.05 -11.51 5.53
N TYR A 451 28.22 -11.87 4.55
CA TYR A 451 27.72 -13.19 4.29
C TYR A 451 28.50 -13.76 3.09
N ARG A 452 29.26 -14.85 3.26
CA ARG A 452 30.02 -15.45 2.14
C ARG A 452 29.06 -16.19 1.20
N LEU A 453 28.32 -15.43 0.41
CA LEU A 453 27.40 -15.94 -0.61
C LEU A 453 28.19 -16.38 -1.85
N CYS A 454 28.92 -17.48 -1.75
CA CYS A 454 29.42 -18.23 -2.91
C CYS A 454 28.80 -19.62 -2.88
N PRO A 455 28.09 -20.05 -3.94
CA PRO A 455 27.69 -21.45 -4.11
C PRO A 455 28.93 -22.36 -4.02
N ALA A 456 28.76 -23.58 -3.54
CA ALA A 456 29.85 -24.54 -3.46
C ALA A 456 30.45 -24.74 -4.87
N ALA A 457 31.74 -24.45 -5.05
CA ALA A 457 32.42 -24.73 -6.31
C ALA A 457 32.40 -26.26 -6.54
N ARG A 458 31.80 -26.71 -7.64
CA ARG A 458 31.81 -28.12 -8.06
C ARG A 458 33.27 -28.63 -8.10
N GLY A 459 33.62 -29.52 -7.18
CA GLY A 459 34.71 -30.49 -7.26
C GLY A 459 36.12 -29.98 -7.61
N ALA A 460 36.91 -29.60 -6.60
CA ALA A 460 38.32 -30.00 -6.63
C ALA A 460 38.38 -31.48 -6.25
N GLY A 461 38.37 -32.35 -7.26
CA GLY A 461 38.53 -33.79 -7.08
C GLY A 461 39.74 -34.08 -6.20
N GLY A 462 39.50 -34.76 -5.08
CA GLY A 462 40.55 -35.27 -4.21
C GLY A 462 41.45 -36.22 -4.99
N ARG A 463 42.61 -35.73 -5.44
CA ARG A 463 43.77 -36.58 -5.66
C ARG A 463 44.11 -37.21 -4.32
N LYS A 464 43.66 -38.44 -4.12
CA LYS A 464 44.25 -39.35 -3.13
C LYS A 464 45.74 -39.42 -3.43
N GLY A 465 46.55 -38.78 -2.59
CA GLY A 465 47.97 -39.05 -2.52
C GLY A 465 48.13 -40.47 -2.01
N HIS A 466 48.49 -41.39 -2.91
CA HIS A 466 49.22 -42.59 -2.53
C HIS A 466 50.45 -42.16 -1.74
N LYS A 467 50.54 -42.57 -0.48
CA LYS A 467 51.83 -42.83 0.15
C LYS A 467 52.01 -44.34 0.09
N GLU A 468 52.85 -44.76 -0.85
CA GLU A 468 53.58 -46.01 -0.78
C GLU A 468 54.72 -45.82 0.23
N GLU A 469 54.94 -46.90 1.00
CA GLU A 469 56.04 -47.26 1.92
C GLU A 469 56.33 -46.37 3.15
#